data_AF-A0A7W8SXZ8-F1
#
_entry.id   AF-A0A7W8SXZ8-F1
#
_cell.length_a   1.000
_cell.length_b   1.000
_cell.length_c   1.000
_cell.angle_alpha   90.00
_cell.angle_beta   90.00
_cell.angle_gamma   90.00
#
_symmetry.space_group_name_H-M   'P 1'
#
loop_
_entity.id
_entity.type
_entity.pdbx_description
1 polymer ?
#
loop_
_entity_poly.entity_id
_entity_poly.type
_entity_poly.pdbx_seq_one_letter_code
_entity_poly.pdbx_strand_id
1 'polypeptide(L)' 'METLTKVRYTYACAACGYRGRVVRPDASHARKLAICARCDGQVWLSVDAATAPGEASAVFSAQRLSAHTSRG' A
#
# COMPACT_ATOMS: atom_id res chain seq x y z
N MET A 1 4.37 0.85 -28.52
CA MET A 1 5.09 0.82 -27.23
C MET A 1 4.03 0.86 -26.14
N GLU A 2 3.61 -0.29 -25.63
CA GLU A 2 2.61 -0.35 -24.57
C GLU A 2 3.25 0.12 -23.26
N THR A 3 2.77 1.26 -22.76
CA THR A 3 3.14 1.80 -21.46
C THR A 3 2.57 0.87 -20.39
N LEU A 4 3.31 -0.17 -20.02
CA LEU A 4 2.94 -1.06 -18.91
C LEU A 4 2.90 -0.21 -17.63
N THR A 5 1.70 0.20 -17.24
CA THR A 5 1.45 0.98 -16.02
C THR A 5 1.83 0.12 -14.82
N LYS A 6 3.07 0.28 -14.33
CA LYS A 6 3.57 -0.43 -13.16
C LYS A 6 2.72 -0.07 -11.93
N VAL A 7 2.02 -1.05 -11.38
CA VAL A 7 1.16 -0.89 -10.22
C VAL A 7 1.91 -1.23 -8.93
N ARG A 8 1.88 -0.34 -7.93
CA ARG A 8 2.42 -0.60 -6.59
C ARG A 8 1.35 -1.21 -5.71
N TYR A 9 1.74 -2.23 -4.98
CA TYR A 9 0.93 -2.93 -3.99
C TYR A 9 1.61 -2.87 -2.64
N THR A 10 0.81 -2.79 -1.58
CA THR A 10 1.22 -2.88 -0.18
C THR A 10 0.63 -4.13 0.44
N TYR A 11 1.31 -4.69 1.43
CA TYR A 11 0.76 -5.77 2.25
C TYR A 11 1.24 -5.65 3.69
N ALA A 12 0.45 -6.22 4.61
CA ALA A 12 0.80 -6.38 6.00
C ALA A 12 0.70 -7.87 6.37
N CYS A 13 1.75 -8.42 6.95
CA CYS A 13 1.78 -9.81 7.38
C CYS A 13 1.20 -9.93 8.79
N ALA A 14 0.11 -10.67 8.95
CA ALA A 14 -0.48 -10.93 10.27
C ALA A 14 0.40 -11.82 11.17
N ALA A 15 1.26 -12.66 10.57
CA ALA A 15 2.10 -13.60 11.32
C ALA A 15 3.31 -12.93 11.99
N CYS A 16 3.99 -12.00 11.29
CA CYS A 16 5.22 -11.35 11.79
C CYS A 16 5.11 -9.84 11.94
N GLY A 17 3.96 -9.24 11.59
CA GLY A 17 3.75 -7.78 11.62
C GLY A 17 4.47 -7.00 10.52
N TYR A 18 5.25 -7.67 9.66
CA TYR A 18 6.02 -7.00 8.61
C TYR A 18 5.11 -6.35 7.56
N ARG A 19 5.43 -5.11 7.18
CA ARG A 19 4.77 -4.38 6.10
C ARG A 19 5.70 -4.24 4.92
N GLY A 20 5.25 -4.69 3.74
CA GLY A 20 6.05 -4.70 2.52
C GLY A 20 5.36 -3.99 1.36
N ARG A 21 6.14 -3.71 0.32
CA ARG A 21 5.66 -3.14 -0.95
C ARG A 21 6.19 -3.95 -2.12
N VAL A 22 5.35 -4.20 -3.11
CA VAL A 22 5.72 -4.90 -4.34
C VAL A 22 5.21 -4.14 -5.56
N VAL A 23 5.97 -4.17 -6.63
CA VAL A 23 5.55 -3.60 -7.93
C VAL A 23 5.18 -4.74 -8.86
N ARG A 24 4.06 -4.59 -9.57
CA ARG A 24 3.59 -5.53 -10.59
C ARG A 24 3.28 -4.78 -11.88
N PRO A 25 3.33 -5.47 -13.03
CA PRO A 25 3.13 -4.83 -14.33
C PRO A 25 1.67 -4.39 -14.58
N ASP A 26 0.71 -4.89 -13.81
CA ASP A 26 -0.72 -4.66 -14.02
C ASP A 26 -1.53 -4.63 -12.71
N ALA A 27 -2.75 -4.10 -12.78
CA ALA A 27 -3.69 -3.96 -11.67
C ALA A 27 -4.42 -5.28 -11.30
N SER A 28 -4.31 -6.33 -12.12
CA SER A 28 -5.05 -7.60 -11.97
C SER A 28 -4.58 -8.44 -10.78
N HIS A 29 -3.59 -7.95 -10.04
CA HIS A 29 -3.05 -8.57 -8.84
C HIS A 29 -3.65 -8.00 -7.53
N ALA A 30 -4.63 -7.09 -7.64
CA ALA A 30 -5.38 -6.61 -6.49
C ALA A 30 -6.09 -7.76 -5.78
N ARG A 31 -5.91 -7.86 -4.46
CA ARG A 31 -6.47 -8.91 -3.62
C ARG A 31 -6.02 -10.32 -4.00
N LYS A 32 -4.85 -10.47 -4.63
CA LYS A 32 -4.20 -11.79 -4.75
C LYS A 32 -3.36 -12.10 -3.52
N LEU A 33 -3.24 -13.40 -3.25
CA LEU A 33 -2.30 -13.93 -2.27
C LEU A 33 -0.86 -13.74 -2.76
N ALA A 34 -0.01 -13.31 -1.85
CA ALA A 34 1.44 -13.21 -2.02
C ALA A 34 2.14 -13.82 -0.81
N ILE A 35 3.46 -13.93 -0.92
CA ILE A 35 4.33 -14.46 0.14
C ILE A 35 5.03 -13.29 0.83
N CYS A 36 5.01 -13.29 2.16
CA CYS A 36 5.72 -12.32 2.97
C CYS A 36 7.23 -12.54 2.84
N ALA A 37 7.97 -11.52 2.39
CA ALA A 37 9.42 -11.57 2.25
C ALA A 37 10.23 -11.82 3.55
N ARG A 38 9.58 -11.85 4.73
CA ARG A 38 10.25 -12.00 6.03
C ARG A 38 10.09 -13.39 6.67
N CYS A 39 8.91 -13.98 6.54
CA CYS A 39 8.55 -15.21 7.25
C CYS A 39 7.85 -16.23 6.35
N ASP A 40 7.82 -15.97 5.04
CA ASP A 40 7.19 -16.81 4.02
C ASP A 40 5.69 -17.09 4.24
N GLY A 41 5.05 -16.30 5.12
CA GLY A 41 3.62 -16.38 5.41
C GLY A 41 2.76 -15.82 4.27
N GLN A 42 1.55 -16.35 4.14
CA GLN A 42 0.57 -15.85 3.18
C GLN A 42 0.06 -14.46 3.57
N VAL A 43 0.03 -13.55 2.59
CA VAL A 43 -0.41 -12.16 2.76
C VAL A 43 -1.30 -11.72 1.60
N TRP A 44 -2.23 -10.81 1.87
CA TRP A 44 -3.08 -10.22 0.86
C TRP A 44 -2.49 -8.91 0.34
N LEU A 45 -2.41 -8.77 -0.99
CA LEU A 45 -1.97 -7.54 -1.63
C LEU A 45 -3.11 -6.53 -1.77
N SER A 46 -2.84 -5.29 -1.36
CA SER A 46 -3.71 -4.14 -1.54
C SER A 46 -3.05 -3.14 -2.48
N VAL A 47 -3.78 -2.60 -3.45
CA VAL A 47 -3.25 -1.56 -4.35
C VAL A 47 -2.89 -0.34 -3.52
N ASP A 48 -1.71 0.22 -3.75
CA ASP A 48 -1.32 1.49 -3.15
C ASP A 48 -2.14 2.61 -3.79
N ALA A 49 -2.88 3.37 -2.98
CA ALA A 49 -3.80 4.39 -3.46
C ALA A 49 -3.08 5.46 -4.32
N ALA A 50 -1.78 5.71 -4.11
CA ALA A 50 -1.00 6.64 -4.94
C ALA A 50 -0.76 6.15 -6.37
N THR A 51 -1.09 4.89 -6.67
CA THR A 51 -0.97 4.28 -8.00
C THR A 51 -2.28 4.36 -8.79
N ALA A 52 -3.42 4.61 -8.15
CA ALA A 52 -4.67 4.81 -8.85
C ALA A 52 -4.70 6.24 -9.44
N PRO A 53 -4.64 6.42 -10.78
CA PRO A 53 -4.92 7.73 -11.36
C PRO A 53 -6.43 7.97 -11.22
N GLY A 54 -6.86 8.61 -10.13
CA GLY A 54 -8.23 9.12 -10.04
C GLY A 54 -8.79 9.36 -8.64
N GLU A 55 -8.53 8.50 -7.65
CA GLU A 55 -9.35 8.52 -6.43
C GLU A 55 -8.55 8.12 -5.18
N ALA A 56 -7.59 8.97 -4.78
CA ALA A 56 -6.89 8.81 -3.50
C ALA A 56 -6.72 10.13 -2.73
N SER A 57 -7.51 11.15 -3.07
CA SER A 57 -7.70 12.35 -2.24
C SER A 57 -8.68 12.08 -1.10
N ALA A 58 -8.43 11.08 -0.24
CA ALA A 58 -9.34 10.85 0.90
C ALA A 58 -8.78 10.09 2.10
N VAL A 59 -7.46 9.99 2.34
CA VAL A 59 -7.01 9.42 3.63
C VAL A 59 -5.77 10.09 4.25
N PHE A 60 -5.05 10.95 3.54
CA PHE A 60 -3.83 11.57 4.06
C PHE A 60 -4.00 12.99 4.64
N SER A 61 -5.22 13.42 4.98
CA SER A 61 -5.47 14.71 5.64
C SER A 61 -5.74 14.62 7.14
N ALA A 62 -5.84 13.41 7.73
CA ALA A 62 -6.15 13.28 9.16
C ALA A 62 -4.92 13.32 10.10
N GLN A 63 -3.69 13.27 9.58
CA GLN A 63 -2.49 13.08 10.43
C GLN A 63 -1.67 14.35 10.67
N ARG A 64 -2.13 15.53 10.20
CA ARG A 64 -1.40 16.81 10.35
C ARG A 64 -2.09 17.87 11.24
N LEU A 65 -3.09 17.50 12.03
CA LEU A 65 -3.84 18.48 12.86
C LEU A 65 -3.65 18.35 14.38
N SER A 66 -2.85 17.40 14.89
CA SER A 66 -2.72 17.18 16.35
C SER A 66 -1.40 17.63 16.98
N ALA A 67 -0.52 18.35 16.29
CA ALA A 67 0.82 18.67 16.81
C ALA A 67 1.06 20.17 17.13
N HIS A 68 0.03 21.01 17.21
CA HIS A 68 0.20 22.44 17.46
C HIS A 68 -0.86 23.03 18.42
N THR A 69 -0.88 22.62 19.70
CA THR A 69 -1.30 23.56 20.76
C THR A 69 -0.64 23.19 22.08
N SER A 70 0.53 23.78 22.32
CA SER A 70 1.17 23.84 23.64
C SER A 70 2.14 25.03 23.60
N ARG A 71 1.58 26.22 23.79
CA ARG A 71 2.21 27.51 24.10
C ARG A 71 1.06 28.50 24.21
N GLY A 72 0.74 29.13 25.33
CA GLY A 72 1.26 29.13 26.68
C GLY A 72 0.27 29.95 27.52
#